data_AF-A0A8J6HMD2-F1
#
_entry.id   AF-A0A8J6HMD2-F1
#
_cell.length_a   1.000
_cell.length_b   1.000
_cell.length_c   1.000
_cell.angle_alpha   90.00
_cell.angle_beta   90.00
_cell.angle_gamma   90.00
#
_symmetry.space_group_name_H-M   'P 1'
#
loop_
_entity.id
_entity.type
_entity.pdbx_description
1 polymer ?
#
loop_
_entity_poly.entity_id
_entity_poly.type
_entity_poly.pdbx_seq_one_letter_code
_entity_poly.pdbx_strand_id
1 'polypeptide(L)'
;MIRLQPTVRNYVENRPRFSGFPFDKLFPDVLFPSDSNEHNRLKASQARDLLSRMLVIDPERRISVDDALLHPYINVWYDEQEVNAVSPRKSPQSPAIQQCRRQPAPGPYDHSVDEREHTVEQWKELIYQEVMEYESSRGRGASSSQPSPASNSIEPNGTDSMR
;
A
#
# COMPACT_ATOMS: atom_id res chain seq x y z
N MET A 1 -13.15 19.67 -22.42
CA MET A 1 -12.31 20.49 -21.50
C MET A 1 -13.13 21.34 -20.52
N ILE A 2 -14.39 20.97 -20.22
CA ILE A 2 -15.31 21.79 -19.41
C ILE A 2 -14.89 21.85 -17.93
N ARG A 3 -14.18 20.81 -17.44
CA ARG A 3 -13.72 20.71 -16.05
C ARG A 3 -12.46 21.52 -15.72
N LEU A 4 -11.75 22.04 -16.72
CA LEU A 4 -10.57 22.88 -16.49
C LEU A 4 -10.99 24.29 -16.09
N GLN A 5 -10.27 24.88 -15.12
CA GLN A 5 -10.39 26.29 -14.77
C GLN A 5 -10.20 27.17 -16.01
N PRO A 6 -10.92 28.31 -16.16
CA PRO A 6 -10.91 29.09 -17.40
C PRO A 6 -9.52 29.49 -17.91
N THR A 7 -8.63 29.94 -17.01
CA THR A 7 -7.25 30.31 -17.36
C THR A 7 -6.44 29.12 -17.86
N VAL A 8 -6.56 27.96 -17.18
CA VAL A 8 -5.87 26.72 -17.55
C VAL A 8 -6.42 26.18 -18.87
N ARG A 9 -7.73 26.26 -19.07
CA ARG A 9 -8.39 25.85 -20.31
C ARG A 9 -7.85 26.63 -21.50
N ASN A 10 -7.83 27.97 -21.42
CA ASN A 10 -7.34 28.83 -22.49
C ASN A 10 -5.87 28.52 -22.82
N TYR A 11 -5.04 28.31 -21.79
CA TYR A 11 -3.65 27.91 -21.98
C TYR A 11 -3.51 26.58 -22.74
N VAL A 12 -4.27 25.55 -22.34
CA VAL A 12 -4.23 24.22 -22.96
C VAL A 12 -4.77 24.26 -24.40
N GLU A 13 -5.84 25.02 -24.65
CA GLU A 13 -6.45 25.14 -25.99
C GLU A 13 -5.55 25.86 -27.00
N ASN A 14 -4.68 26.76 -26.54
CA ASN A 14 -3.71 27.47 -27.38
C ASN A 14 -2.41 26.70 -27.63
N ARG A 15 -2.22 25.52 -27.01
CA ARG A 15 -1.04 24.68 -27.30
C ARG A 15 -1.17 24.05 -28.68
N PRO A 16 -0.04 23.76 -29.36
CA PRO A 16 -0.07 22.97 -30.59
C PRO A 16 -0.81 21.65 -30.39
N ARG A 17 -1.68 21.30 -31.33
CA ARG A 17 -2.42 20.04 -31.29
C ARG A 17 -1.51 18.91 -31.73
N PHE A 18 -1.34 17.92 -30.87
CA PHE A 18 -0.62 16.70 -31.18
C PHE A 18 -1.62 15.56 -31.37
N SER A 19 -1.54 14.85 -32.49
CA SER A 19 -2.19 13.55 -32.63
C SER A 19 -1.44 12.56 -31.75
N GLY A 20 -2.15 11.86 -30.87
CA GLY A 20 -1.55 10.81 -30.05
C GLY A 20 -0.90 9.72 -30.91
N PHE A 21 0.08 9.03 -30.34
CA PHE A 21 0.65 7.84 -30.96
C PHE A 21 -0.11 6.58 -30.50
N PRO A 22 -0.23 5.56 -31.35
CA PRO A 22 -0.76 4.28 -30.90
C PRO A 22 0.15 3.66 -29.85
N PHE A 23 -0.44 2.88 -28.94
CA PHE A 23 0.31 2.25 -27.85
C PHE A 23 1.36 1.25 -28.35
N ASP A 24 1.19 0.67 -29.54
CA ASP A 24 2.21 -0.19 -30.17
C ASP A 24 3.47 0.58 -30.57
N LYS A 25 3.34 1.88 -30.85
CA LYS A 25 4.50 2.75 -31.15
C LYS A 25 5.12 3.32 -29.88
N LEU A 26 4.32 3.60 -28.86
CA LEU A 26 4.80 4.06 -27.55
C LEU A 26 5.52 2.94 -26.79
N PHE A 27 4.98 1.72 -26.86
CA PHE A 27 5.49 0.53 -26.18
C PHE A 27 5.66 -0.63 -27.19
N PRO A 28 6.67 -0.56 -28.07
CA PRO A 28 6.93 -1.60 -29.07
C PRO A 28 7.32 -2.94 -28.43
N ASP A 29 7.11 -4.03 -29.17
CA ASP A 29 7.36 -5.41 -28.70
C ASP A 29 8.81 -5.64 -28.23
N VAL A 30 9.78 -4.90 -28.77
CA VAL A 30 11.20 -4.96 -28.37
C VAL A 30 11.44 -4.57 -26.91
N LEU A 31 10.54 -3.79 -26.30
CA LEU A 31 10.64 -3.42 -24.88
C LEU A 31 10.13 -4.53 -23.96
N PHE A 32 9.50 -5.57 -24.51
CA PHE A 32 8.99 -6.70 -23.75
C PHE A 32 9.93 -7.90 -23.90
N PRO A 33 10.20 -8.65 -22.82
CA PRO A 33 11.02 -9.86 -22.89
C PRO A 33 10.50 -10.82 -23.97
N SER A 34 11.38 -11.20 -24.89
CA SER A 34 11.05 -11.99 -26.09
C SER A 34 11.24 -13.50 -25.89
N ASP A 35 11.56 -13.95 -24.69
CA ASP A 35 12.07 -15.29 -24.42
C ASP A 35 10.95 -16.34 -24.50
N SER A 36 10.64 -16.73 -25.74
CA SER A 36 10.23 -18.06 -26.20
C SER A 36 9.24 -18.84 -25.33
N ASN A 37 8.13 -18.22 -24.96
CA ASN A 37 6.88 -18.91 -24.62
C ASN A 37 5.73 -18.09 -25.20
N GLU A 38 4.77 -18.73 -25.90
CA GLU A 38 3.51 -18.09 -26.37
C GLU A 38 2.82 -17.29 -25.25
N HIS A 39 3.00 -17.74 -24.00
CA HIS A 39 2.57 -17.05 -22.79
C HIS A 39 3.14 -15.63 -22.64
N ASN A 40 4.37 -15.36 -23.09
CA ASN A 40 5.02 -14.04 -22.96
C ASN A 40 4.52 -13.02 -23.99
N ARG A 41 4.18 -13.45 -25.22
CA ARG A 41 3.54 -12.55 -26.21
C ARG A 41 2.13 -12.14 -25.77
N LEU A 42 1.39 -13.06 -25.17
CA LEU A 42 0.10 -12.76 -24.53
C LEU A 42 0.28 -11.79 -23.35
N LYS A 43 1.37 -11.89 -22.58
CA LYS A 43 1.69 -10.93 -21.51
C LYS A 43 2.05 -9.54 -22.02
N ALA A 44 2.79 -9.42 -23.12
CA ALA A 44 3.12 -8.14 -23.73
C ALA A 44 1.87 -7.40 -24.25
N SER A 45 0.98 -8.09 -24.94
CA SER A 45 -0.28 -7.49 -25.43
C SER A 45 -1.21 -7.11 -24.26
N GLN A 46 -1.31 -7.96 -23.24
CA GLN A 46 -2.07 -7.65 -22.02
C GLN A 46 -1.46 -6.47 -21.24
N ALA A 47 -0.15 -6.37 -21.13
CA ALA A 47 0.51 -5.24 -20.48
C ALA A 47 0.24 -3.93 -21.23
N ARG A 48 0.35 -3.95 -22.56
CA ARG A 48 0.06 -2.79 -23.42
C ARG A 48 -1.40 -2.38 -23.33
N ASP A 49 -2.34 -3.33 -23.31
CA ASP A 49 -3.76 -3.05 -23.11
C ASP A 49 -4.00 -2.36 -21.77
N LEU A 50 -3.44 -2.89 -20.68
CA LEU A 50 -3.56 -2.26 -19.36
C LEU A 50 -3.01 -0.83 -19.34
N LEU A 51 -1.81 -0.62 -19.89
CA LEU A 51 -1.21 0.71 -20.03
C LEU A 51 -2.10 1.65 -20.84
N SER A 52 -2.77 1.15 -21.88
CA SER A 52 -3.68 1.96 -22.68
C SER A 52 -4.90 2.46 -21.90
N ARG A 53 -5.37 1.69 -20.93
CA ARG A 53 -6.50 2.03 -20.06
C ARG A 53 -6.07 2.87 -18.84
N MET A 54 -4.81 2.76 -18.41
CA MET A 54 -4.25 3.55 -17.30
C MET A 54 -3.73 4.93 -17.75
N LEU A 55 -3.04 5.02 -18.89
CA LEU A 55 -2.44 6.24 -19.43
C LEU A 55 -3.46 7.08 -20.21
N VAL A 56 -4.64 7.24 -19.63
CA VAL A 56 -5.73 8.06 -20.16
C VAL A 56 -5.74 9.41 -19.44
N ILE A 57 -5.63 10.50 -20.20
CA ILE A 57 -5.61 11.87 -19.67
C ILE A 57 -6.92 12.20 -18.94
N ASP A 58 -8.04 11.78 -19.51
CA ASP A 58 -9.36 11.99 -18.94
C ASP A 58 -9.61 10.99 -17.79
N PRO A 59 -9.80 11.46 -16.54
CA PRO A 59 -10.02 10.57 -15.40
C PRO A 59 -11.32 9.78 -15.49
N GLU A 60 -12.36 10.26 -16.17
CA GLU A 60 -13.63 9.53 -16.30
C GLU A 60 -13.54 8.33 -17.26
N ARG A 61 -12.54 8.37 -18.15
CA ARG A 61 -12.27 7.28 -19.10
C ARG A 61 -11.12 6.38 -18.66
N ARG A 62 -10.42 6.77 -17.59
CA ARG A 62 -9.32 5.99 -17.02
C ARG A 62 -9.91 4.79 -16.27
N ILE A 63 -9.27 3.63 -16.39
CA ILE A 63 -9.64 2.43 -15.65
C ILE A 63 -9.67 2.70 -14.14
N SER A 64 -10.65 2.13 -13.43
CA SER A 64 -10.71 2.19 -11.97
C SER A 64 -9.65 1.26 -11.35
N VAL A 65 -9.41 1.41 -10.04
CA VAL A 65 -8.48 0.52 -9.33
C VAL A 65 -9.00 -0.91 -9.33
N ASP A 66 -10.30 -1.10 -9.05
CA ASP A 66 -10.93 -2.41 -9.00
C ASP A 66 -10.87 -3.12 -10.37
N ASP A 67 -11.17 -2.39 -11.45
CA ASP A 67 -11.09 -2.93 -12.81
C ASP A 67 -9.64 -3.25 -13.21
N ALA A 68 -8.66 -2.48 -12.74
CA ALA A 68 -7.25 -2.74 -12.98
C ALA A 68 -6.76 -3.99 -12.25
N LEU A 69 -7.25 -4.24 -11.04
CA LEU A 69 -6.95 -5.47 -10.28
C LEU A 69 -7.52 -6.71 -10.99
N LEU A 70 -8.70 -6.59 -11.60
CA LEU A 70 -9.34 -7.66 -12.38
C LEU A 70 -8.74 -7.84 -13.79
N HIS A 71 -7.81 -6.97 -14.20
CA HIS A 71 -7.22 -7.04 -15.54
C HIS A 71 -6.42 -8.34 -15.73
N PRO A 72 -6.52 -9.06 -16.88
CA PRO A 72 -5.84 -10.35 -17.09
C PRO A 72 -4.32 -10.34 -16.86
N TYR A 73 -3.71 -9.18 -17.00
CA TYR A 73 -2.29 -8.97 -16.72
C TYR A 73 -1.97 -9.05 -15.21
N ILE A 74 -2.80 -8.42 -14.35
CA ILE A 74 -2.59 -8.29 -12.90
C ILE A 74 -3.29 -9.40 -12.12
N ASN A 75 -4.43 -9.88 -12.59
CA ASN A 75 -5.30 -10.84 -11.91
C ASN A 75 -4.61 -12.18 -11.57
N VAL A 76 -3.46 -12.48 -12.17
CA VAL A 76 -2.63 -13.64 -11.78
C VAL A 76 -2.10 -13.57 -10.35
N TRP A 77 -2.05 -12.37 -9.78
CA TRP A 77 -1.63 -12.09 -8.40
C TRP A 77 -2.80 -11.72 -7.49
N TYR A 78 -4.05 -11.90 -7.94
CA TYR A 78 -5.21 -11.51 -7.16
C TYR A 78 -5.40 -12.47 -5.98
N ASP A 79 -5.27 -11.93 -4.77
CA ASP A 79 -5.70 -12.59 -3.53
C ASP A 79 -6.72 -11.69 -2.83
N GLU A 80 -7.92 -12.25 -2.58
CA GLU A 80 -9.01 -11.55 -1.90
C GLU A 80 -8.58 -11.07 -0.50
N GLN A 81 -7.72 -11.81 0.19
CA GLN A 81 -7.24 -11.44 1.52
C GLN A 81 -6.20 -10.30 1.50
N GLU A 82 -5.54 -10.07 0.38
CA GLU A 82 -4.62 -8.95 0.20
C GLU A 82 -5.37 -7.72 -0.30
N VAL A 83 -6.26 -7.90 -1.28
CA VAL A 83 -7.07 -6.83 -1.87
C VAL A 83 -8.08 -6.26 -0.87
N ASN A 84 -8.78 -7.14 -0.14
CA ASN A 84 -9.85 -6.76 0.80
C ASN A 84 -9.41 -6.86 2.26
N ALA A 85 -8.10 -6.82 2.55
CA ALA A 85 -7.54 -6.92 3.89
C ALA A 85 -8.12 -5.92 4.91
N VAL A 86 -8.76 -4.85 4.42
CA VAL A 86 -9.04 -3.60 5.14
C VAL A 86 -10.55 -3.33 5.29
N SER A 87 -11.43 -4.31 5.07
CA SER A 87 -12.89 -4.08 5.24
C SER A 87 -13.42 -4.62 6.58
N PRO A 88 -13.34 -3.87 7.69
CA PRO A 88 -14.15 -4.18 8.86
C PRO A 88 -15.56 -3.67 8.56
N ARG A 89 -16.46 -4.58 8.20
CA ARG A 89 -17.94 -4.50 8.33
C ARG A 89 -18.63 -5.22 7.17
N LYS A 90 -18.58 -6.56 7.17
CA LYS A 90 -19.77 -7.34 6.83
C LYS A 90 -19.99 -8.35 7.96
N SER A 91 -21.11 -8.15 8.65
CA SER A 91 -21.75 -8.96 9.71
C SER A 91 -21.02 -9.23 11.06
N PRO A 92 -21.66 -8.97 12.21
CA PRO A 92 -21.12 -9.22 13.56
C PRO A 92 -21.32 -10.67 14.04
N GLN A 93 -21.30 -11.66 13.16
CA GLN A 93 -21.54 -13.07 13.54
C GLN A 93 -20.63 -14.01 12.77
N SER A 94 -19.39 -14.17 13.22
CA SER A 94 -18.71 -15.46 13.10
C SER A 94 -17.50 -15.54 14.05
N PRO A 95 -17.54 -16.39 15.09
CA PRO A 95 -16.47 -16.51 16.06
C PRO A 95 -15.46 -17.57 15.60
N ALA A 96 -14.72 -17.33 14.52
CA ALA A 96 -13.53 -18.12 14.17
C ALA A 96 -12.82 -17.50 12.98
N ILE A 97 -11.78 -16.70 13.21
CA ILE A 97 -10.41 -16.88 12.66
C ILE A 97 -9.47 -16.11 13.60
N GLN A 98 -8.99 -16.81 14.62
CA GLN A 98 -7.93 -16.34 15.51
C GLN A 98 -6.57 -16.69 14.90
N GLN A 99 -6.18 -16.07 13.77
CA GLN A 99 -4.79 -16.13 13.27
C GLN A 99 -4.48 -15.07 12.20
N CYS A 100 -5.02 -13.86 12.30
CA CYS A 100 -4.46 -12.71 11.58
C CYS A 100 -4.13 -11.64 12.62
N ARG A 101 -2.85 -11.52 13.00
CA ARG A 101 -2.31 -10.32 13.67
C ARG A 101 -2.29 -9.12 12.69
N ARG A 102 -3.32 -8.96 11.86
CA ARG A 102 -3.45 -7.86 10.91
C ARG A 102 -4.11 -6.74 11.69
N GLN A 103 -3.37 -5.65 11.88
CA GLN A 103 -3.89 -4.42 12.47
C GLN A 103 -5.22 -4.08 11.76
N PRO A 104 -6.28 -3.72 12.50
CA PRO A 104 -7.48 -3.22 11.85
C PRO A 104 -7.08 -2.08 10.93
N ALA A 105 -7.79 -1.97 9.80
CA ALA A 105 -7.69 -0.83 8.90
C ALA A 105 -7.40 0.45 9.69
N PRO A 106 -6.31 1.19 9.37
CA PRO A 106 -6.19 2.55 9.88
C PRO A 106 -7.54 3.23 9.59
N GLY A 107 -8.11 3.90 10.59
CA GLY A 107 -9.37 4.61 10.39
C GLY A 107 -9.28 5.53 9.16
N PRO A 108 -10.42 5.88 8.53
CA PRO A 108 -10.40 6.86 7.45
C PRO A 108 -9.57 8.06 7.87
N TYR A 109 -8.63 8.46 7.01
CA TYR A 109 -7.70 9.54 7.31
C TYR A 109 -8.50 10.80 7.64
N ASP A 110 -8.16 11.44 8.76
CA ASP A 110 -8.82 12.67 9.18
C ASP A 110 -8.16 13.86 8.50
N HIS A 111 -8.81 14.37 7.45
CA HIS A 111 -8.37 15.56 6.72
C HIS A 111 -8.55 16.87 7.52
N SER A 112 -9.17 16.84 8.70
CA SER A 112 -9.47 18.05 9.48
C SER A 112 -8.23 18.85 9.88
N VAL A 113 -7.07 18.21 9.99
CA VAL A 113 -5.79 18.85 10.31
C VAL A 113 -5.22 19.58 9.09
N ASP A 114 -5.33 19.01 7.89
CA ASP A 114 -4.76 19.58 6.66
C ASP A 114 -5.64 20.68 6.06
N GLU A 115 -6.96 20.57 6.23
CA GLU A 115 -7.91 21.57 5.73
C GLU A 115 -7.86 22.88 6.52
N ARG A 116 -7.24 22.87 7.70
CA ARG A 116 -7.07 24.04 8.56
C ARG A 116 -5.73 24.72 8.29
N GLU A 117 -5.76 26.04 8.13
CA GLU A 117 -4.53 26.82 8.10
C GLU A 117 -3.89 26.84 9.50
N HIS A 118 -2.67 26.31 9.60
CA HIS A 118 -1.88 26.26 10.82
C HIS A 118 -0.59 27.08 10.65
N THR A 119 -0.20 27.82 11.70
CA THR A 119 1.12 28.48 11.72
C THR A 119 2.25 27.47 11.90
N VAL A 120 3.49 27.88 11.65
CA VAL A 120 4.67 27.02 11.84
C VAL A 120 4.76 26.53 13.28
N GLU A 121 4.45 27.37 14.26
CA GLU A 121 4.45 27.02 15.68
C GLU A 121 3.35 26.00 16.02
N GLN A 122 2.18 26.14 15.42
CA GLN A 122 1.07 25.19 15.60
C GLN A 122 1.40 23.83 14.97
N TRP A 123 1.97 23.81 13.76
CA TRP A 123 2.46 22.57 13.14
C TRP A 123 3.52 21.90 13.99
N LYS A 124 4.46 22.68 14.54
CA LYS A 124 5.50 22.15 15.43
C LYS A 124 4.90 21.45 16.64
N GLU A 125 3.88 22.03 17.27
CA GLU A 125 3.20 21.45 18.42
C GLU A 125 2.43 20.17 18.03
N LEU A 126 1.67 20.19 16.93
CA LEU A 126 0.90 19.03 16.46
C LEU A 126 1.82 17.83 16.13
N ILE A 127 2.90 18.09 15.40
CA ILE A 127 3.88 17.05 15.05
C ILE A 127 4.59 16.54 16.30
N TYR A 128 4.93 17.42 17.25
CA TYR A 128 5.55 17.01 18.51
C TYR A 128 4.61 16.11 19.33
N GLN A 129 3.34 16.47 19.44
CA GLN A 129 2.33 15.66 20.13
C GLN A 129 2.18 14.27 19.48
N GLU A 130 2.07 14.20 18.15
CA GLU A 130 2.02 12.93 17.42
C GLU A 130 3.25 12.05 17.69
N VAL A 131 4.46 12.63 17.69
CA VAL A 131 5.70 11.88 18.01
C VAL A 131 5.66 11.35 19.44
N MET A 132 5.25 12.16 20.41
CA MET A 132 5.16 11.75 21.80
C MET A 132 4.10 10.63 22.01
N GLU A 133 2.96 10.73 21.34
CA GLU A 133 1.91 9.70 21.36
C GLU A 133 2.36 8.40 20.69
N TYR A 134 3.04 8.51 19.56
CA TYR A 134 3.63 7.39 18.86
C TYR A 134 4.70 6.69 19.70
N GLU A 135 5.58 7.43 20.38
CA GLU A 135 6.58 6.87 21.29
C GLU A 135 5.93 6.23 22.53
N SER A 136 4.88 6.83 23.09
CA SER A 136 4.15 6.30 24.24
C SER A 136 3.41 4.99 23.91
N SER A 137 2.75 4.93 22.74
CA SER A 137 2.03 3.75 22.27
C SER A 137 2.97 2.60 21.87
N ARG A 138 4.13 2.91 21.28
CA ARG A 138 5.17 1.90 20.95
C ARG A 138 6.00 1.49 22.16
N GLY A 139 6.21 2.39 23.12
CA GLY A 139 6.92 2.14 24.37
C GLY A 139 6.25 1.10 25.27
N ARG A 140 4.91 0.98 25.22
CA ARG A 140 4.17 -0.09 25.92
C ARG A 140 4.27 -1.47 25.26
N GLY A 141 4.70 -1.55 24.00
CA GLY A 141 4.87 -2.80 23.26
C GLY A 141 6.30 -3.37 23.30
N ALA A 142 7.28 -2.61 23.80
CA ALA A 142 8.70 -3.00 23.78
C ALA A 142 9.24 -3.50 25.14
N SER A 143 8.47 -3.41 26.23
CA SER A 143 8.89 -3.89 27.56
C SER A 143 8.43 -5.33 27.84
N SER A 144 8.81 -6.30 27.01
CA SER A 144 8.78 -7.72 27.36
C SER A 144 9.93 -8.50 26.71
N SER A 145 11.15 -7.99 26.87
CA SER A 145 12.34 -8.84 26.81
C SER A 145 13.20 -8.55 28.04
N GLN A 146 12.81 -9.13 29.18
CA GLN A 146 13.76 -9.32 30.27
C GLN A 146 14.77 -10.41 29.83
N PRO A 147 16.08 -10.15 29.86
CA PRO A 147 17.05 -11.22 29.92
C PRO A 147 17.02 -11.83 31.33
N SER A 148 16.78 -13.13 31.40
CA SER A 148 16.77 -13.91 32.65
C SER A 148 18.14 -13.80 33.37
N PRO A 149 18.17 -13.59 34.70
CA PRO A 149 19.40 -13.75 35.45
C PRO A 149 19.74 -15.24 35.53
N ALA A 150 20.91 -15.61 35.01
CA ALA A 150 21.46 -16.96 35.11
C ALA A 150 21.76 -17.30 36.58
N SER A 151 20.98 -18.21 37.16
CA SER A 151 21.33 -18.87 38.42
C SER A 151 22.33 -19.98 38.13
N ASN A 152 23.61 -19.71 38.38
CA ASN A 152 24.65 -20.72 38.51
C ASN A 152 24.41 -21.52 39.80
N SER A 153 23.87 -22.73 39.67
CA SER A 153 23.92 -23.73 40.74
C SER A 153 25.31 -24.37 40.75
N ILE A 154 26.15 -23.97 41.71
CA ILE A 154 27.38 -24.68 42.07
C ILE A 154 27.01 -25.65 43.20
N GLU A 155 27.01 -26.95 42.90
CA GLU A 155 26.92 -28.02 43.90
C GLU A 155 28.24 -28.10 44.70
N PRO A 156 28.20 -28.13 46.04
CA PRO A 156 29.30 -28.65 46.83
C PRO A 156 29.07 -30.13 47.12
N ASN A 157 29.74 -31.00 46.37
CA ASN A 157 29.75 -32.44 46.63
C ASN A 157 30.69 -32.72 47.81
N GLY A 158 30.11 -32.82 49.01
CA GLY A 158 30.76 -33.23 50.25
C GLY A 158 30.46 -34.70 50.55
N THR A 159 31.52 -35.51 50.48
CA THR A 159 31.64 -36.90 50.92
C THR A 159 31.07 -37.16 52.32
N ASP A 160 30.41 -38.31 52.56
CA ASP A 160 30.89 -39.36 53.49
C ASP A 160 29.85 -40.49 53.77
N SER A 161 30.37 -41.73 53.72
CA SER A 161 30.06 -42.96 54.48
C SER A 161 28.64 -43.50 54.72
N MET A 162 28.41 -44.73 54.19
CA MET A 162 27.80 -45.88 54.89
C MET A 162 28.23 -47.14 54.11
N ARG A 163 29.07 -48.03 54.66
CA ARG A 163 28.71 -49.18 55.51
C ARG A 163 27.45 -49.92 55.08
#